data_AF-A0A966TGI5-F1
#
_entry.id   AF-A0A966TGI5-F1
#
_cell.length_a   1.000
_cell.length_b   1.000
_cell.length_c   1.000
_cell.angle_alpha   90.00
_cell.angle_beta   90.00
_cell.angle_gamma   90.00
#
_symmetry.space_group_name_H-M   'P 1'
#
loop_
_entity.id
_entity.type
_entity.pdbx_description
1 polymer ?
#
loop_
_entity_poly.entity_id
_entity_poly.type
_entity_poly.pdbx_seq_one_letter_code
_entity_poly.pdbx_strand_id
1 'polypeptide(L)'
;MAAPDEATAQAWFRLALDEIDRIEIKYSRYREGSLISRINAAAGGAPVPIDGETRALLEVADTLYHQSDGRFDLSSGVWRRLWNFRDPQALLPT
;
A
#
# COMPACT_ATOMS: atom_id res chain seq x y z
N MET A 1 -20.08 -12.74 9.84
CA MET A 1 -19.93 -14.10 10.43
C MET A 1 -19.37 -13.92 11.83
N ALA A 2 -19.98 -14.51 12.85
CA ALA A 2 -19.47 -14.45 14.23
C ALA A 2 -18.75 -15.77 14.56
N ALA A 3 -17.69 -15.72 15.37
CA ALA A 3 -17.00 -16.92 15.83
C ALA A 3 -17.89 -17.72 16.80
N PRO A 4 -17.84 -19.07 16.76
CA PRO A 4 -18.69 -19.94 17.57
C PRO A 4 -18.31 -19.97 19.06
N ASP A 5 -17.05 -19.68 19.39
CA ASP A 5 -16.52 -19.62 20.75
C ASP A 5 -15.30 -18.68 20.82
N GLU A 6 -14.84 -18.41 22.05
CA GLU A 6 -13.71 -17.52 22.31
C GLU A 6 -12.40 -18.06 21.73
N ALA A 7 -12.16 -19.37 21.81
CA ALA A 7 -10.93 -19.98 21.28
C ALA A 7 -10.82 -19.79 19.75
N THR A 8 -11.94 -19.97 19.04
CA THR A 8 -12.03 -19.76 17.60
C THR A 8 -11.90 -18.27 17.26
N ALA A 9 -12.51 -17.39 18.05
CA ALA A 9 -12.37 -15.94 17.88
C ALA A 9 -10.89 -15.52 17.99
N GLN A 10 -10.18 -16.01 19.01
CA GLN A 10 -8.75 -15.73 19.21
C GLN A 10 -7.89 -16.29 18.06
N ALA A 11 -8.21 -17.49 17.57
CA ALA A 11 -7.50 -18.09 16.43
C ALA A 11 -7.67 -17.26 15.14
N TRP A 12 -8.90 -16.87 14.81
CA TRP A 12 -9.19 -16.02 13.64
C TRP A 12 -8.54 -14.64 13.76
N PHE A 13 -8.58 -14.05 14.95
CA PHE A 13 -7.93 -12.77 15.20
C PHE A 13 -6.43 -12.84 14.96
N ARG A 14 -5.76 -13.89 15.44
CA ARG A 14 -4.32 -14.09 15.20
C ARG A 14 -3.99 -14.26 13.72
N LEU A 15 -4.79 -15.03 12.98
CA LEU A 15 -4.61 -15.16 11.53
C LEU A 15 -4.77 -13.81 10.80
N ALA A 16 -5.72 -12.99 11.23
CA ALA A 16 -5.90 -11.66 10.66
C ALA A 16 -4.72 -10.73 10.97
N LEU A 17 -4.16 -10.78 12.18
CA LEU A 17 -2.97 -10.02 12.55
C LEU A 17 -1.75 -10.45 11.73
N ASP A 18 -1.52 -11.76 11.62
CA ASP A 18 -0.40 -12.30 10.84
C ASP A 18 -0.48 -11.85 9.37
N GLU A 19 -1.69 -11.78 8.80
CA GLU A 19 -1.89 -11.33 7.43
C GLU A 19 -1.70 -9.82 7.27
N ILE A 20 -2.14 -9.02 8.24
CA ILE A 20 -1.87 -7.57 8.27
C ILE A 20 -0.36 -7.33 8.31
N ASP A 21 0.36 -8.06 9.15
CA ASP A 21 1.82 -7.93 9.26
C ASP A 21 2.52 -8.35 7.96
N ARG A 22 2.06 -9.42 7.29
CA ARG A 22 2.59 -9.83 5.98
C ARG A 22 2.39 -8.73 4.93
N ILE A 23 1.20 -8.14 4.87
CA ILE A 23 0.86 -7.05 3.94
C ILE A 23 1.72 -5.81 4.24
N GLU A 24 1.86 -5.41 5.52
CA GLU A 24 2.67 -4.27 5.92
C GLU A 24 4.14 -4.48 5.55
N ILE A 25 4.71 -5.66 5.83
CA ILE A 25 6.09 -5.98 5.47
C ILE A 25 6.31 -5.85 3.95
N LYS A 26 5.37 -6.34 3.14
CA LYS A 26 5.50 -6.37 1.68
C LYS A 26 5.21 -5.03 1.01
N TYR A 27 4.12 -4.36 1.41
CA TYR A 27 3.55 -3.23 0.68
C TYR A 27 3.70 -1.88 1.38
N SER A 28 4.27 -1.82 2.57
CA SER A 28 4.49 -0.54 3.25
C SER A 28 5.34 0.40 2.42
N ARG A 29 4.87 1.64 2.29
CA ARG A 29 5.61 2.74 1.67
C ARG A 29 6.65 3.39 2.59
N TYR A 30 6.65 3.04 3.88
CA TYR A 30 7.54 3.63 4.89
C TYR A 30 8.62 2.66 5.36
N ARG A 31 8.38 1.36 5.22
CA ARG A 31 9.33 0.35 5.63
C ARG A 31 10.42 0.20 4.56
N GLU A 32 11.66 0.43 4.96
CA GLU A 32 12.80 0.12 4.12
C GLU A 32 12.84 -1.38 3.82
N GLY A 33 13.22 -1.74 2.59
CA GLY A 33 13.26 -3.14 2.13
C GLY A 33 11.93 -3.75 1.69
N SER A 34 10.79 -3.06 1.86
CA SER A 34 9.52 -3.50 1.28
C SER A 34 9.59 -3.55 -0.25
N LEU A 35 8.69 -4.29 -0.88
CA LEU A 35 8.61 -4.35 -2.34
C LEU A 35 8.31 -2.96 -2.92
N ILE A 36 7.43 -2.20 -2.30
CA ILE A 36 7.07 -0.84 -2.74
C ILE A 36 8.27 0.11 -2.63
N SER A 37 9.04 0.04 -1.55
CA SER A 37 10.28 0.82 -1.40
C SER A 37 11.29 0.48 -2.50
N ARG A 38 11.42 -0.81 -2.87
CA ARG A 38 12.29 -1.26 -3.97
C ARG A 38 11.81 -0.76 -5.33
N ILE A 39 10.52 -0.84 -5.62
CA ILE A 39 9.92 -0.33 -6.87
C ILE A 39 10.17 1.18 -7.00
N ASN A 40 9.90 1.94 -5.93
CA ASN A 40 10.10 3.39 -5.93
C ASN A 40 11.57 3.77 -6.09
N ALA A 41 12.50 3.02 -5.49
CA ALA A 41 13.94 3.26 -5.63
C ALA A 41 14.45 2.94 -7.04
N ALA A 42 13.81 2.01 -7.75
CA ALA A 42 14.14 1.64 -9.13
C ALA A 42 13.43 2.50 -10.18
N ALA A 43 12.67 3.53 -9.79
CA ALA A 43 11.94 4.39 -10.72
C ALA A 43 12.88 5.01 -11.77
N GLY A 44 12.54 4.85 -13.06
CA GLY A 44 13.36 5.27 -14.19
C GLY A 44 14.59 4.38 -14.47
N GLY A 45 14.76 3.30 -13.72
CA GLY A 45 15.88 2.35 -13.83
C GLY A 45 15.44 0.96 -14.31
N ALA A 46 16.05 -0.07 -13.73
CA ALA A 46 15.80 -1.46 -14.09
C ALA A 46 14.42 -1.95 -13.62
N PRO A 47 13.74 -2.83 -14.39
CA PRO A 47 12.50 -3.46 -13.95
C PRO A 47 12.67 -4.22 -12.64
N VAL A 48 11.68 -4.13 -11.76
CA VAL A 48 11.62 -4.90 -10.51
C VAL A 48 10.71 -6.11 -10.70
N PRO A 49 11.17 -7.34 -10.43
CA PRO A 49 10.31 -8.51 -10.51
C PRO A 49 9.22 -8.46 -9.43
N ILE A 50 8.00 -8.78 -9.83
CA ILE A 50 6.81 -8.85 -8.97
C ILE A 50 6.17 -10.22 -9.07
N ASP A 51 5.46 -10.64 -8.02
CA ASP A 51 4.68 -11.88 -8.03
C ASP A 51 3.24 -11.66 -8.52
N GLY A 52 2.49 -12.76 -8.64
CA GLY A 52 1.12 -12.73 -9.14
C GLY A 52 0.16 -11.91 -8.27
N GLU A 53 0.36 -11.91 -6.95
CA GLU A 53 -0.43 -11.10 -6.02
C GLU A 53 -0.21 -9.61 -6.28
N THR A 54 1.06 -9.18 -6.36
CA THR A 54 1.38 -7.77 -6.63
C THR A 54 0.88 -7.35 -8.01
N ARG A 55 1.01 -8.20 -9.02
CA ARG A 55 0.46 -7.93 -10.36
C ARG A 55 -1.06 -7.71 -10.29
N ALA A 56 -1.80 -8.60 -9.64
CA ALA A 56 -3.25 -8.49 -9.52
C ALA A 56 -3.67 -7.19 -8.81
N LEU A 57 -2.95 -6.80 -7.75
CA LEU A 57 -3.21 -5.52 -7.06
C LEU A 57 -2.95 -4.31 -7.98
N LEU A 58 -1.88 -4.34 -8.77
CA LEU A 58 -1.57 -3.28 -9.74
C LEU A 58 -2.60 -3.21 -10.89
N GLU A 59 -3.16 -4.35 -11.33
CA GLU A 59 -4.23 -4.40 -12.33
C GLU A 59 -5.54 -3.80 -11.80
N VAL A 60 -5.91 -4.09 -10.54
CA VAL A 60 -7.07 -3.47 -9.88
C VAL A 60 -6.87 -1.96 -9.76
N ALA A 61 -5.68 -1.56 -9.34
CA ALA A 61 -5.27 -0.18 -9.26
C ALA A 61 -5.40 0.58 -10.59
N ASP A 62 -4.91 -0.01 -11.68
CA ASP A 62 -5.00 0.53 -13.04
C ASP A 62 -6.47 0.68 -13.48
N THR A 63 -7.28 -0.33 -13.18
CA THR A 63 -8.74 -0.28 -13.40
C THR A 63 -9.37 0.90 -12.67
N LEU A 64 -9.03 1.10 -11.39
CA LEU A 64 -9.56 2.21 -10.58
C LEU A 64 -9.06 3.57 -11.08
N TYR A 65 -7.82 3.67 -11.55
CA TYR A 65 -7.30 4.88 -12.17
C TYR A 65 -8.15 5.26 -13.38
N HIS A 66 -8.40 4.32 -14.30
CA HIS A 66 -9.21 4.58 -15.48
C HIS A 66 -10.68 4.87 -15.16
N GLN A 67 -11.30 4.11 -14.27
CA GLN A 67 -12.71 4.31 -13.89
C GLN A 67 -12.97 5.63 -13.15
N SER A 68 -11.93 6.19 -12.53
CA SER A 68 -12.02 7.44 -11.78
C SER A 68 -11.62 8.68 -12.60
N ASP A 69 -11.34 8.53 -13.89
CA ASP A 69 -10.67 9.52 -14.76
C ASP A 69 -9.38 10.07 -14.12
N GLY A 70 -8.54 9.19 -13.57
CA GLY A 70 -7.25 9.52 -12.99
C GLY A 70 -7.30 10.10 -11.57
N ARG A 71 -8.46 10.12 -10.90
CA ARG A 71 -8.58 10.61 -9.51
C ARG A 71 -8.03 9.62 -8.48
N PHE A 72 -8.05 8.34 -8.79
CA PHE A 72 -7.38 7.29 -8.01
C PHE A 72 -6.02 6.97 -8.65
N ASP A 73 -4.96 7.64 -8.20
CA ASP A 73 -3.61 7.48 -8.76
C ASP A 73 -2.61 7.02 -7.69
N LEU A 74 -2.09 5.79 -7.82
CA LEU A 74 -1.08 5.27 -6.89
C LEU A 74 0.28 5.95 -6.99
N SER A 75 0.59 6.58 -8.12
CA SER A 75 1.85 7.31 -8.31
C SER A 75 1.84 8.67 -7.62
N SER A 76 0.67 9.15 -7.16
CA SER A 76 0.49 10.41 -6.43
C SER A 76 1.31 10.50 -5.13
N GLY A 77 1.90 9.40 -4.65
CA GLY A 77 2.74 9.37 -3.45
C GLY A 77 3.88 10.40 -3.43
N VAL A 78 4.39 10.85 -4.59
CA VAL A 78 5.42 11.89 -4.70
C VAL A 78 4.96 13.25 -4.14
N TRP A 79 3.66 13.54 -4.19
CA TRP A 79 3.08 14.80 -3.75
C TRP A 79 3.28 15.03 -2.24
N ARG A 80 3.47 13.94 -1.47
CA ARG A 80 3.79 14.05 -0.04
C ARG A 80 5.13 14.70 0.28
N ARG A 81 6.03 14.83 -0.69
CA ARG A 81 7.27 15.59 -0.52
C ARG A 81 7.03 17.09 -0.59
N LEU A 82 6.06 17.49 -1.40
CA LEU A 82 5.68 18.89 -1.59
C LEU A 82 4.74 19.37 -0.48
N TRP A 83 3.85 18.50 0.00
CA TRP A 83 2.84 18.85 0.98
C TRP A 83 3.21 18.37 2.39
N ASN A 84 3.35 19.33 3.33
CA ASN A 84 3.56 19.02 4.74
C ASN A 84 2.25 18.67 5.45
N PHE A 85 1.79 17.43 5.29
CA PHE A 85 0.60 16.92 5.96
C PHE A 85 0.73 16.75 7.49
N ARG A 86 1.90 17.05 8.09
CA ARG A 86 2.09 17.05 9.55
C ARG A 86 1.77 18.40 10.18
N ASP A 87 1.73 19.46 9.39
CA ASP A 87 1.38 20.80 9.82
C ASP A 87 -0.05 21.13 9.34
N PRO A 88 -1.04 21.22 10.24
CA PRO A 88 -2.40 21.58 9.89
C PRO A 88 -2.53 22.99 9.28
N GLN A 89 -1.53 23.86 9.48
CA GLN A 89 -1.47 25.23 8.97
C GLN A 89 -0.74 25.32 7.62
N ALA A 90 -0.17 24.22 7.11
CA ALA A 90 0.47 24.21 5.80
C ALA A 90 -0.59 24.29 4.70
N LEU A 91 -0.82 25.50 4.20
CA LEU A 91 -1.84 25.80 3.19
C LEU A 91 -1.34 25.62 1.75
N LEU A 92 -0.03 25.56 1.54
CA LEU A 92 0.60 25.46 0.23
C LEU A 92 1.75 24.46 0.24
N PRO A 93 2.07 23.83 -0.91
CA PRO A 93 3.27 23.01 -1.02
C PRO A 93 4.53 23.88 -0.90
N THR A 94 5.57 23.31 -0.30
CA THR A 94 6.87 23.95 -0.03
C THR A 94 8.00 23.31 -0.82
#